data_AF-A0A1I6Y4V4-F1
#
_entry.id   AF-A0A1I6Y4V4-F1
#
_cell.length_a   1.000
_cell.length_b   1.000
_cell.length_c   1.000
_cell.angle_alpha   90.00
_cell.angle_beta   90.00
_cell.angle_gamma   90.00
#
_symmetry.space_group_name_H-M   'P 1'
#
loop_
_entity.id
_entity.type
_entity.pdbx_description
1 polymer ?
#
loop_
_entity_poly.entity_id
_entity_poly.type
_entity_poly.pdbx_seq_one_letter_code
_entity_poly.pdbx_strand_id
1 'polypeptide(L)'
;MMINNRSLLVVGGLAAIAWLASNSLYVVDETERAVKLRFGEIIEEDIQPGLHVKVPITQTVRTFDTRVLTLDTDPSRYLTLEQKAVIVDSYVQWQVINPTRYYEATSGDELQAVRLIQPRVDESLRNEFGRLNLQQIISEKRDDLMTGPTEELNALMRDELGVAILDIRVKRIDLPEDVSSAVYDRMRSERERQASEWRAQGREESERIRANADRRRSVLLAQARARSETLRGEGDAEAAAIFSEAYGQDEEFFSFWRSLDAYRQSFEGDGNMLVLDPSSDFFQYLKSPTSTDQ
;
A
#
# COMPACT_ATOMS: atom_id res chain seq x y z
N MET A 1 -6.45 -65.19 -69.61
CA MET A 1 -6.80 -65.59 -68.22
C MET A 1 -8.18 -65.02 -67.92
N MET A 2 -9.24 -65.79 -68.19
CA MET A 2 -10.63 -65.30 -68.02
C MET A 2 -10.93 -65.24 -66.51
N ILE A 3 -10.96 -64.04 -65.95
CA ILE A 3 -11.34 -63.85 -64.55
C ILE A 3 -12.81 -64.25 -64.43
N ASN A 4 -13.09 -65.28 -63.64
CA ASN A 4 -14.44 -65.79 -63.44
C ASN A 4 -15.26 -64.75 -62.66
N ASN A 5 -16.47 -64.40 -63.10
CA ASN A 5 -17.29 -63.39 -62.43
C ASN A 5 -17.53 -63.73 -60.94
N ARG A 6 -17.53 -65.02 -60.59
CA ARG A 6 -17.61 -65.49 -59.20
C ARG A 6 -16.37 -65.15 -58.37
N SER A 7 -15.16 -65.29 -58.92
CA SER A 7 -13.93 -64.88 -58.21
C SER A 7 -13.83 -63.36 -58.06
N LEU A 8 -14.35 -62.60 -59.03
CA LEU A 8 -14.37 -61.14 -58.99
C LEU A 8 -15.35 -60.61 -57.93
N LEU A 9 -16.50 -61.28 -57.74
CA LEU A 9 -17.43 -61.00 -56.65
C LEU A 9 -16.87 -61.33 -55.27
N VAL A 10 -16.17 -62.46 -55.13
CA VAL A 10 -15.53 -62.85 -53.85
C VAL A 10 -14.41 -61.88 -53.46
N VAL A 11 -13.57 -61.50 -54.43
CA VAL A 11 -12.49 -60.51 -54.21
C VAL A 11 -13.08 -59.14 -53.88
N GLY A 12 -14.15 -58.71 -54.56
CA GLY A 12 -14.86 -57.46 -54.27
C GLY A 12 -15.49 -57.43 -52.88
N GLY A 13 -16.11 -58.55 -52.44
CA GLY A 13 -16.68 -58.67 -51.10
C GLY A 13 -15.63 -58.62 -50.00
N LEU A 14 -14.51 -59.34 -50.17
CA LEU A 14 -13.38 -59.29 -49.23
C LEU A 14 -12.75 -57.89 -49.16
N ALA A 15 -12.60 -57.21 -50.30
CA ALA A 15 -12.10 -55.85 -50.34
C ALA A 15 -13.05 -54.87 -49.61
N ALA A 16 -14.36 -55.02 -49.78
CA ALA A 16 -15.35 -54.21 -49.07
C ALA A 16 -15.33 -54.45 -47.56
N ILE A 17 -15.20 -55.70 -47.11
CA ILE A 17 -15.09 -56.03 -45.68
C ILE A 17 -13.78 -55.49 -45.10
N ALA A 18 -12.66 -55.66 -45.79
CA ALA A 18 -11.37 -55.11 -45.36
C ALA A 18 -11.40 -53.58 -45.26
N TRP A 19 -12.07 -52.92 -46.22
CA TRP A 19 -12.26 -51.47 -46.21
C TRP A 19 -13.14 -51.00 -45.04
N LEU A 20 -14.24 -51.71 -44.77
CA LEU A 20 -15.11 -51.43 -43.61
C LEU A 20 -14.38 -51.66 -42.28
N ALA A 21 -13.61 -52.74 -42.16
CA ALA A 21 -12.84 -53.06 -40.96
C ALA A 21 -11.74 -52.01 -40.71
N SER A 22 -11.06 -51.55 -41.76
CA SER A 22 -10.02 -50.51 -41.65
C SER A 22 -10.57 -49.16 -41.19
N ASN A 23 -11.82 -48.83 -41.52
CA ASN A 23 -12.46 -47.55 -41.15
C ASN A 23 -13.27 -47.64 -39.83
N SER A 24 -13.28 -48.83 -39.22
CA SER A 24 -14.02 -49.13 -38.00
C SER A 24 -13.24 -48.76 -36.73
N LEU A 25 -11.90 -48.83 -36.76
CA LEU A 25 -11.06 -48.46 -35.64
C LEU A 25 -10.79 -46.95 -35.59
N TYR A 26 -10.81 -46.38 -34.39
CA TYR A 26 -10.34 -45.02 -34.13
C TYR A 26 -9.68 -44.92 -32.75
N VAL A 27 -8.80 -43.94 -32.59
CA VAL A 27 -8.08 -43.66 -31.34
C VAL A 27 -8.55 -42.33 -30.79
N VAL A 28 -8.70 -42.25 -29.47
CA VAL A 28 -8.94 -41.01 -28.72
C VAL A 28 -7.70 -40.74 -27.88
N ASP A 29 -7.13 -39.55 -28.07
CA ASP A 29 -5.93 -39.13 -27.34
C ASP A 29 -6.22 -38.81 -25.87
N GLU A 30 -5.18 -38.82 -25.02
CA GLU A 30 -5.32 -38.56 -23.59
C GLU A 30 -5.84 -37.14 -23.26
N THR A 31 -5.60 -36.18 -24.17
CA THR A 31 -6.05 -34.80 -24.04
C THR A 31 -7.46 -34.56 -24.57
N GLU A 32 -8.08 -35.58 -25.16
CA GLU A 32 -9.37 -35.46 -25.82
C GLU A 32 -10.42 -36.38 -25.19
N ARG A 33 -11.68 -35.99 -25.38
CA ARG A 33 -12.83 -36.86 -25.11
C ARG A 33 -13.69 -36.93 -26.34
N ALA A 34 -14.32 -38.08 -26.56
CA ALA A 34 -15.13 -38.28 -27.74
C ALA A 34 -16.60 -38.51 -27.43
N VAL A 35 -17.45 -38.06 -28.34
CA VAL A 35 -18.88 -38.38 -28.38
C VAL A 35 -19.16 -39.14 -29.68
N LYS A 36 -19.87 -40.26 -29.56
CA LYS A 36 -20.26 -41.06 -30.72
C LYS A 36 -21.69 -40.72 -31.10
N LEU A 37 -21.84 -40.34 -32.36
CA LEU A 37 -23.09 -39.90 -32.94
C LEU A 37 -23.56 -40.94 -33.96
N ARG A 38 -24.87 -41.13 -34.06
CA ARG A 38 -25.52 -41.88 -35.13
C ARG A 38 -26.59 -41.01 -35.76
N PHE A 39 -26.44 -40.70 -37.05
CA PHE A 39 -27.34 -39.76 -37.76
C PHE A 39 -27.54 -38.41 -37.04
N GLY A 40 -26.53 -37.96 -36.27
CA GLY A 40 -26.58 -36.70 -35.51
C GLY A 40 -27.09 -36.82 -34.07
N GLU A 41 -27.67 -37.96 -33.68
CA GLU A 41 -28.09 -38.25 -32.30
C GLU A 41 -26.95 -38.91 -31.51
N ILE A 42 -26.84 -38.58 -30.23
CA ILE A 42 -25.81 -39.11 -29.33
C ILE A 42 -26.18 -40.54 -28.93
N ILE A 43 -25.29 -41.50 -29.19
CA ILE A 43 -25.50 -42.91 -28.84
C ILE A 43 -24.56 -43.41 -27.73
N GLU A 44 -23.42 -42.75 -27.57
CA GLU A 44 -22.44 -43.08 -26.53
C GLU A 44 -21.74 -41.79 -26.09
N GLU A 45 -21.77 -41.59 -24.78
CA GLU A 45 -21.31 -40.39 -24.10
C GLU A 45 -19.95 -40.61 -23.45
N ASP A 46 -19.18 -39.53 -23.31
CA ASP A 46 -17.91 -39.47 -22.57
C ASP A 46 -16.95 -40.65 -22.81
N ILE A 47 -16.57 -40.85 -24.08
CA ILE A 47 -15.64 -41.90 -24.45
C ILE A 47 -14.23 -41.52 -23.98
N GLN A 48 -13.69 -42.36 -23.09
CA GLN A 48 -12.36 -42.19 -22.51
C GLN A 48 -11.23 -42.41 -23.53
N PRO A 49 -10.01 -41.89 -23.27
CA PRO A 49 -8.85 -42.13 -24.12
C PRO A 49 -8.59 -43.62 -24.36
N GLY A 50 -8.18 -43.96 -25.59
CA GLY A 50 -7.88 -45.33 -25.97
C GLY A 50 -8.40 -45.72 -27.36
N LEU A 51 -8.32 -47.02 -27.63
CA LEU A 51 -8.74 -47.59 -28.91
C LEU A 51 -10.20 -47.99 -28.87
N HIS A 52 -10.97 -47.50 -29.84
CA HIS A 52 -12.41 -47.69 -29.92
C HIS A 52 -12.85 -48.13 -31.32
N VAL A 53 -14.07 -48.65 -31.38
CA VAL A 53 -14.67 -49.19 -32.62
C VAL A 53 -15.97 -48.44 -32.92
N LYS A 54 -16.13 -48.03 -34.18
CA LYS A 54 -17.33 -47.39 -34.72
C LYS A 54 -17.81 -48.13 -35.97
N VAL A 55 -19.11 -48.14 -36.20
CA VAL A 55 -19.68 -48.65 -37.45
C VAL A 55 -19.54 -47.57 -38.52
N PRO A 56 -18.73 -47.79 -39.58
CA PRO A 56 -18.56 -46.80 -40.64
C PRO A 56 -19.91 -46.50 -41.34
N ILE A 57 -20.04 -45.31 -41.94
CA ILE A 57 -21.24 -44.80 -42.65
C ILE A 57 -22.37 -44.32 -41.73
N THR A 58 -22.73 -45.09 -40.69
CA THR A 58 -23.85 -44.72 -39.79
C THR A 58 -23.41 -43.97 -38.55
N GLN A 59 -22.19 -44.22 -38.07
CA GLN A 59 -21.65 -43.63 -36.85
C GLN A 59 -20.51 -42.66 -37.17
N THR A 60 -20.57 -41.48 -36.55
CA THR A 60 -19.53 -40.46 -36.61
C THR A 60 -19.03 -40.17 -35.21
N VAL A 61 -17.73 -39.99 -35.06
CA VAL A 61 -17.10 -39.68 -33.78
C VAL A 61 -16.64 -38.23 -33.83
N ARG A 62 -16.99 -37.45 -32.81
CA ARG A 62 -16.49 -36.10 -32.60
C ARG A 62 -15.61 -36.10 -31.36
N THR A 63 -14.38 -35.59 -31.49
CA THR A 63 -13.45 -35.41 -30.37
C THR A 63 -13.45 -33.95 -29.93
N PHE A 64 -13.23 -33.74 -28.65
CA PHE A 64 -13.20 -32.44 -28.00
C PHE A 64 -11.97 -32.35 -27.11
N ASP A 65 -11.28 -31.23 -27.20
CA ASP A 65 -10.12 -30.95 -26.36
C ASP A 65 -10.57 -30.71 -24.91
N THR A 66 -9.94 -31.40 -23.97
CA THR A 66 -10.20 -31.26 -22.52
C THR A 66 -9.17 -30.40 -21.80
N ARG A 67 -8.19 -29.85 -22.54
CA ARG A 67 -7.22 -28.92 -21.99
C ARG A 67 -7.88 -27.60 -21.62
N VAL A 68 -7.16 -26.85 -20.79
CA VAL A 68 -7.54 -25.48 -20.42
C VAL A 68 -7.39 -24.58 -21.63
N LEU A 69 -8.50 -23.99 -22.05
CA LEU A 69 -8.60 -22.97 -23.08
C LEU A 69 -8.67 -21.60 -22.42
N THR A 70 -8.08 -20.60 -23.08
CA THR A 70 -8.11 -19.21 -22.61
C THR A 70 -9.01 -18.40 -23.52
N LEU A 71 -10.07 -17.83 -22.95
CA LEU A 71 -10.91 -16.84 -23.58
C LEU A 71 -10.43 -15.45 -23.17
N ASP A 72 -9.92 -14.70 -24.13
CA ASP A 72 -9.61 -13.29 -23.96
C ASP A 72 -10.90 -12.46 -24.14
N THR A 73 -11.24 -11.62 -23.16
CA THR A 73 -12.43 -10.77 -23.24
C THR A 73 -12.05 -9.36 -23.65
N ASP A 74 -12.82 -8.75 -24.54
CA ASP A 74 -12.63 -7.35 -24.89
C ASP A 74 -12.79 -6.44 -23.66
N PRO A 75 -12.01 -5.34 -23.56
CA PRO A 75 -12.15 -4.39 -22.46
C PRO A 75 -13.57 -3.81 -22.37
N SER A 76 -14.22 -4.06 -21.23
CA SER A 76 -15.60 -3.64 -20.97
C SER A 76 -15.64 -2.51 -19.94
N ARG A 77 -16.62 -1.61 -20.09
CA ARG A 77 -16.88 -0.53 -19.13
C ARG A 77 -17.93 -0.97 -18.11
N TYR A 78 -17.53 -0.97 -16.84
CA TYR A 78 -18.40 -1.25 -15.71
C TYR A 78 -18.56 -0.02 -14.82
N LEU A 79 -19.66 0.01 -14.06
CA LEU A 79 -19.92 1.03 -13.05
C LEU A 79 -19.72 0.41 -11.66
N THR A 80 -19.00 1.11 -10.80
CA THR A 80 -18.82 0.72 -9.40
C THR A 80 -20.07 1.04 -8.57
N LEU A 81 -20.08 0.61 -7.30
CA LEU A 81 -21.12 0.97 -6.33
C LEU A 81 -21.33 2.50 -6.22
N GLU A 82 -20.25 3.27 -6.42
CA GLU A 82 -20.25 4.74 -6.37
C GLU A 82 -20.63 5.38 -7.72
N GLN A 83 -21.13 4.60 -8.69
CA GLN A 83 -21.40 5.01 -10.07
C GLN A 83 -20.17 5.56 -10.82
N LYS A 84 -18.96 5.20 -10.38
CA LYS A 84 -17.73 5.54 -11.10
C LYS A 84 -17.50 4.52 -12.19
N ALA A 85 -17.18 4.99 -13.38
CA ALA A 85 -16.86 4.10 -14.49
C ALA A 85 -15.42 3.60 -14.38
N VAL A 86 -15.22 2.31 -14.65
CA VAL A 86 -13.93 1.65 -14.78
C VAL A 86 -13.93 0.82 -16.06
N ILE A 87 -12.80 0.78 -16.76
CA ILE A 87 -12.56 -0.06 -17.92
C ILE A 87 -11.77 -1.27 -17.43
N VAL A 88 -12.29 -2.47 -17.64
CA VAL A 88 -11.69 -3.71 -17.13
C VAL A 88 -11.37 -4.60 -18.31
N ASP A 89 -10.10 -5.00 -18.39
CA ASP A 89 -9.59 -6.02 -19.30
C ASP A 89 -9.39 -7.31 -18.50
N SER A 90 -9.95 -8.42 -18.96
CA SER A 90 -9.94 -9.71 -18.28
C SER A 90 -9.68 -10.88 -19.23
N TYR A 91 -9.40 -12.03 -18.66
CA TYR A 91 -9.42 -13.31 -19.38
C TYR A 91 -10.04 -14.39 -18.50
N VAL A 92 -10.55 -15.42 -19.16
CA VAL A 92 -11.21 -16.55 -18.52
C VAL A 92 -10.53 -17.84 -18.95
N GLN A 93 -10.16 -18.66 -17.98
CA GLN A 93 -9.69 -20.01 -18.22
C GLN A 93 -10.84 -20.98 -18.07
N TRP A 94 -11.10 -21.75 -19.12
CA TRP A 94 -12.20 -22.70 -19.15
C TRP A 94 -11.78 -24.02 -19.78
N GLN A 95 -12.50 -25.09 -19.49
CA GLN A 95 -12.24 -26.40 -20.09
C GLN A 95 -13.55 -27.18 -20.28
N VAL A 96 -13.59 -28.05 -21.29
CA VAL A 96 -14.72 -28.95 -21.51
C VAL A 96 -14.65 -30.10 -20.52
N ILE A 97 -15.70 -30.30 -19.73
CA ILE A 97 -15.79 -31.42 -18.75
C ILE A 97 -16.84 -32.43 -19.15
N ASN A 98 -17.95 -31.98 -19.71
CA ASN A 98 -19.01 -32.84 -20.23
C ASN A 98 -19.13 -32.64 -21.75
N PRO A 99 -18.49 -33.50 -22.56
CA PRO A 99 -18.52 -33.42 -24.02
C PRO A 99 -19.92 -33.54 -24.62
N THR A 100 -20.81 -34.32 -23.98
CA THR A 100 -22.19 -34.50 -24.41
C THR A 100 -22.94 -33.17 -24.37
N ARG A 101 -23.00 -32.55 -23.18
CA ARG A 101 -23.68 -31.25 -22.99
C ARG A 101 -23.05 -30.15 -23.82
N TYR A 102 -21.72 -30.17 -23.93
CA TYR A 102 -20.99 -29.24 -24.77
C TYR A 102 -21.42 -29.34 -26.23
N TYR A 103 -21.52 -30.56 -26.77
CA TYR A 103 -21.97 -30.78 -28.14
C TYR A 103 -23.44 -30.37 -28.34
N GLU A 104 -24.33 -30.67 -27.39
CA GLU A 104 -25.74 -30.26 -27.45
C GLU A 104 -25.89 -28.74 -27.51
N ALA A 105 -25.12 -28.00 -26.71
CA ALA A 105 -25.21 -26.55 -26.63
C ALA A 105 -24.49 -25.81 -27.77
N THR A 106 -23.38 -26.35 -28.27
CA THR A 106 -22.47 -25.64 -29.19
C THR A 106 -22.33 -26.29 -30.56
N SER A 107 -22.92 -27.48 -30.75
CA SER A 107 -22.63 -28.37 -31.89
C SER A 107 -21.15 -28.74 -32.04
N GLY A 108 -20.35 -28.54 -30.98
CA GLY A 108 -18.92 -28.79 -30.97
C GLY A 108 -18.05 -27.67 -31.55
N ASP A 109 -18.62 -26.48 -31.76
CA ASP A 109 -17.90 -25.30 -32.24
C ASP A 109 -17.44 -24.42 -31.06
N GLU A 110 -16.13 -24.29 -30.90
CA GLU A 110 -15.50 -23.45 -29.88
C GLU A 110 -15.96 -21.98 -30.00
N LEU A 111 -16.17 -21.48 -31.21
CA LEU A 111 -16.64 -20.11 -31.40
C LEU A 111 -18.06 -19.92 -30.86
N GLN A 112 -18.94 -20.93 -30.96
CA GLN A 112 -20.25 -20.88 -30.31
C GLN A 112 -20.11 -20.92 -28.80
N ALA A 113 -19.20 -21.76 -28.27
CA ALA A 113 -18.93 -21.78 -26.84
C ALA A 113 -18.51 -20.40 -26.33
N VAL A 114 -17.58 -19.73 -27.02
CA VAL A 114 -17.15 -18.37 -26.70
C VAL A 114 -18.31 -17.38 -26.73
N ARG A 115 -19.16 -17.42 -27.77
CA ARG A 115 -20.36 -16.56 -27.88
C ARG A 115 -21.36 -16.78 -26.76
N LEU A 116 -21.39 -17.97 -26.16
CA LEU A 116 -22.25 -18.29 -25.03
C LEU A 116 -21.60 -17.93 -23.69
N ILE A 117 -20.29 -18.12 -23.53
CA ILE A 117 -19.56 -17.85 -22.27
C ILE A 117 -19.36 -16.34 -22.07
N GLN A 118 -18.90 -15.61 -23.10
CA GLN A 118 -18.51 -14.20 -22.99
C GLN A 118 -19.60 -13.30 -22.40
N PRO A 119 -20.90 -13.39 -22.80
CA PRO A 119 -21.94 -12.56 -22.20
C PRO A 119 -22.21 -12.86 -20.72
N ARG A 120 -22.11 -14.14 -20.29
CA ARG A 120 -22.28 -14.49 -18.87
C ARG A 120 -21.11 -13.99 -18.03
N VAL A 121 -19.89 -14.04 -18.57
CA VAL A 121 -18.71 -13.46 -17.91
C VAL A 121 -18.91 -11.95 -17.75
N ASP A 122 -19.31 -11.25 -18.81
CA ASP A 122 -19.54 -9.79 -18.75
C ASP A 122 -20.61 -9.42 -17.71
N GLU A 123 -21.70 -10.18 -17.64
CA GLU A 123 -22.75 -9.98 -16.64
C GLU A 123 -22.28 -10.28 -15.21
N SER A 124 -21.51 -11.36 -15.01
CA SER A 124 -20.94 -11.72 -13.71
C SER A 124 -19.98 -10.63 -13.21
N LEU A 125 -19.07 -10.17 -14.08
CA LEU A 125 -18.15 -9.07 -13.78
C LEU A 125 -18.91 -7.77 -13.50
N ARG A 126 -19.93 -7.43 -14.31
CA ARG A 126 -20.77 -6.24 -14.10
C ARG A 126 -21.43 -6.24 -12.72
N ASN A 127 -21.96 -7.39 -12.30
CA ASN A 127 -22.59 -7.55 -10.99
C ASN A 127 -21.58 -7.43 -9.84
N GLU A 128 -20.39 -8.01 -9.99
CA GLU A 128 -19.34 -7.90 -8.98
C GLU A 128 -18.82 -6.47 -8.85
N PHE A 129 -18.42 -5.84 -9.95
CA PHE A 129 -17.94 -4.46 -9.94
C PHE A 129 -19.00 -3.48 -9.43
N GLY A 130 -20.29 -3.72 -9.71
CA GLY A 130 -21.40 -2.93 -9.21
C GLY A 130 -21.59 -2.99 -7.68
N ARG A 131 -21.05 -4.01 -7.00
CA ARG A 131 -21.09 -4.16 -5.53
C ARG A 131 -19.88 -3.56 -4.83
N LEU A 132 -18.80 -3.27 -5.57
CA LEU A 132 -17.52 -2.85 -5.01
C LEU A 132 -17.33 -1.33 -5.10
N ASN A 133 -16.62 -0.78 -4.12
CA ASN A 133 -16.13 0.60 -4.17
C ASN A 133 -14.80 0.69 -4.95
N LEU A 134 -14.48 1.86 -5.50
CA LEU A 134 -13.25 2.06 -6.27
C LEU A 134 -11.98 1.71 -5.46
N GLN A 135 -11.96 2.03 -4.16
CA GLN A 135 -10.82 1.72 -3.30
C GLN A 135 -10.60 0.20 -3.14
N GLN A 136 -11.68 -0.59 -3.08
CA GLN A 136 -11.61 -2.04 -2.97
C GLN A 136 -11.07 -2.66 -4.27
N ILE A 137 -11.53 -2.15 -5.41
CA ILE A 137 -11.09 -2.58 -6.75
C ILE A 137 -9.60 -2.31 -6.98
N ILE A 138 -9.08 -1.18 -6.47
CA ILE A 138 -7.68 -0.80 -6.65
C ILE A 138 -6.75 -1.50 -5.65
N SER A 139 -7.26 -1.89 -4.48
CA SER A 139 -6.48 -2.50 -3.40
C SER A 139 -5.84 -3.84 -3.78
N GLU A 140 -4.82 -4.26 -3.03
CA GLU A 140 -4.00 -5.46 -3.32
C GLU A 140 -4.75 -6.80 -3.20
N LYS A 141 -6.00 -6.84 -2.74
CA LYS A 141 -6.80 -8.08 -2.62
C LYS A 141 -7.53 -8.47 -3.90
N ARG A 142 -6.93 -8.24 -5.07
CA ARG A 142 -7.58 -8.52 -6.37
C ARG A 142 -7.89 -10.00 -6.58
N ASP A 143 -7.01 -10.87 -6.08
CA ASP A 143 -7.14 -12.32 -6.26
C ASP A 143 -8.36 -12.90 -5.52
N ASP A 144 -8.76 -12.31 -4.39
CA ASP A 144 -9.93 -12.77 -3.64
C ASP A 144 -11.26 -12.28 -4.26
N LEU A 145 -11.24 -11.19 -5.03
CA LEU A 145 -12.45 -10.58 -5.59
C LEU A 145 -13.13 -11.47 -6.63
N MET A 146 -12.33 -12.27 -7.36
CA MET A 146 -12.85 -13.07 -8.47
C MET A 146 -13.32 -14.47 -8.05
N THR A 147 -13.05 -14.90 -6.81
CA THR A 147 -13.45 -16.22 -6.32
C THR A 147 -14.97 -16.43 -6.37
N GLY A 148 -15.74 -15.47 -5.85
CA GLY A 148 -17.21 -15.54 -5.84
C GLY A 148 -17.82 -15.61 -7.25
N PRO A 149 -17.52 -14.63 -8.13
CA PRO A 149 -17.97 -14.65 -9.52
C PRO A 149 -17.57 -15.92 -10.28
N THR A 150 -16.35 -16.42 -10.05
CA THR A 150 -15.85 -17.64 -10.69
C THR A 150 -16.65 -18.88 -10.24
N GLU A 151 -16.92 -19.02 -8.94
CA GLU A 151 -17.70 -20.16 -8.41
C GLU A 151 -19.15 -20.15 -8.92
N GLU A 152 -19.80 -18.98 -8.89
CA GLU A 152 -21.17 -18.80 -9.39
C GLU A 152 -21.26 -19.13 -10.88
N LEU A 153 -20.35 -18.58 -11.69
CA LEU A 153 -20.33 -18.81 -13.12
C LEU A 153 -19.98 -20.26 -13.46
N ASN A 154 -19.02 -20.87 -12.75
CA ASN A 154 -18.63 -22.27 -12.95
C ASN A 154 -19.81 -23.22 -12.70
N ALA A 155 -20.61 -22.99 -11.66
CA ALA A 155 -21.80 -23.79 -11.40
C ALA A 155 -22.82 -23.72 -12.56
N LEU A 156 -23.09 -22.51 -13.05
CA LEU A 156 -24.02 -22.28 -14.15
C LEU A 156 -23.52 -22.86 -15.48
N MET A 157 -22.25 -22.64 -15.81
CA MET A 157 -21.64 -23.11 -17.07
C MET A 157 -21.55 -24.64 -17.15
N ARG A 158 -21.32 -25.31 -16.02
CA ARG A 158 -21.29 -26.78 -15.95
C ARG A 158 -22.65 -27.36 -16.27
N ASP A 159 -23.72 -26.74 -15.78
CA ASP A 159 -25.07 -27.23 -16.01
C ASP A 159 -25.54 -26.89 -17.44
N GLU A 160 -25.38 -25.65 -17.88
CA GLU A 160 -25.93 -25.20 -19.17
C GLU A 160 -25.10 -25.63 -20.39
N LEU A 161 -23.77 -25.65 -20.28
CA LEU A 161 -22.85 -25.83 -21.43
C LEU A 161 -21.91 -27.05 -21.27
N GLY A 162 -21.85 -27.69 -20.11
CA GLY A 162 -20.89 -28.77 -19.87
C GLY A 162 -19.43 -28.31 -19.78
N VAL A 163 -19.18 -27.02 -19.61
CA VAL A 163 -17.84 -26.44 -19.46
C VAL A 163 -17.61 -26.00 -18.03
N ALA A 164 -16.36 -26.09 -17.57
CA ALA A 164 -15.97 -25.51 -16.29
C ALA A 164 -15.20 -24.23 -16.49
N ILE A 165 -15.54 -23.24 -15.68
CA ILE A 165 -14.74 -22.03 -15.53
C ILE A 165 -13.77 -22.29 -14.37
N LEU A 166 -12.48 -22.29 -14.68
CA LEU A 166 -11.42 -22.55 -13.70
C LEU A 166 -11.04 -21.28 -12.97
N ASP A 167 -10.91 -20.17 -13.72
CA ASP A 167 -10.46 -18.90 -13.17
C ASP A 167 -10.89 -17.75 -14.07
N ILE A 168 -11.24 -16.62 -13.46
CA ILE A 168 -11.50 -15.34 -14.12
C ILE A 168 -10.48 -14.36 -13.56
N ARG A 169 -9.62 -13.82 -14.42
CA ARG A 169 -8.58 -12.88 -13.99
C ARG A 169 -8.70 -11.56 -14.69
N VAL A 170 -8.49 -10.50 -13.93
CA VAL A 170 -8.42 -9.14 -14.43
C VAL A 170 -6.97 -8.83 -14.80
N LYS A 171 -6.71 -8.50 -16.07
CA LYS A 171 -5.41 -8.07 -16.56
C LYS A 171 -5.11 -6.64 -16.17
N ARG A 172 -6.08 -5.74 -16.37
CA ARG A 172 -5.92 -4.30 -16.10
C ARG A 172 -7.27 -3.65 -15.78
N ILE A 173 -7.21 -2.63 -14.92
CA ILE A 173 -8.34 -1.76 -14.61
C ILE A 173 -7.90 -0.32 -14.81
N ASP A 174 -8.55 0.37 -15.74
CA ASP A 174 -8.28 1.77 -16.07
C ASP A 174 -9.50 2.64 -15.72
N LEU A 175 -9.27 3.92 -15.49
CA LEU A 175 -10.34 4.92 -15.34
C LEU A 175 -10.58 5.58 -16.71
N PRO A 176 -11.83 5.75 -17.17
CA PRO A 176 -12.10 6.50 -18.40
C PRO A 176 -11.61 7.94 -18.29
N GLU A 177 -11.03 8.47 -19.36
CA GLU A 177 -10.48 9.82 -19.40
C GLU A 177 -11.54 10.90 -19.07
N ASP A 178 -12.82 10.65 -19.39
CA ASP A 178 -13.94 11.60 -19.22
C ASP A 178 -14.28 11.96 -17.76
N VAL A 179 -14.08 11.03 -16.81
CA VAL A 179 -14.38 11.22 -15.37
C VAL A 179 -13.15 11.51 -14.53
N SER A 180 -11.98 11.47 -15.16
CA SER A 180 -10.69 11.59 -14.49
C SER A 180 -10.50 12.98 -13.87
N SER A 181 -10.76 14.05 -14.63
CA SER A 181 -10.47 15.44 -14.23
C SER A 181 -11.23 15.88 -12.98
N ALA A 182 -12.56 15.71 -12.93
CA ALA A 182 -13.38 16.14 -11.80
C ALA A 182 -13.06 15.39 -10.49
N VAL A 183 -12.73 14.10 -10.58
CA VAL A 183 -12.32 13.29 -9.41
C VAL A 183 -10.92 13.69 -8.96
N TYR A 184 -9.98 13.90 -9.89
CA TYR A 184 -8.64 14.42 -9.59
C TYR A 184 -8.71 15.82 -8.95
N ASP A 185 -9.59 16.70 -9.42
CA ASP A 185 -9.80 18.04 -8.85
C ASP A 185 -10.31 17.97 -7.42
N ARG A 186 -11.30 17.12 -7.15
CA ARG A 186 -11.80 16.88 -5.79
C ARG A 186 -10.75 16.29 -4.87
N MET A 187 -9.95 15.32 -5.36
CA MET A 187 -8.85 14.75 -4.58
C MET A 187 -7.75 15.77 -4.28
N ARG A 188 -7.41 16.64 -5.23
CA ARG A 188 -6.48 17.75 -5.01
C ARG A 188 -7.00 18.69 -3.93
N SER A 189 -8.26 19.11 -4.04
CA SER A 189 -8.91 19.99 -3.04
C SER A 189 -8.94 19.36 -1.64
N GLU A 190 -9.30 18.08 -1.51
CA GLU A 190 -9.28 17.39 -0.21
C GLU A 190 -7.87 17.24 0.37
N ARG A 191 -6.85 16.99 -0.48
CA ARG A 191 -5.45 16.96 -0.01
C ARG A 191 -4.97 18.34 0.40
N GLU A 192 -5.31 19.38 -0.33
CA GLU A 192 -4.97 20.77 0.02
C GLU A 192 -5.64 21.18 1.33
N ARG A 193 -6.89 20.80 1.54
CA ARG A 193 -7.62 21.02 2.80
C ARG A 193 -6.93 20.31 3.96
N GLN A 194 -6.66 19.00 3.83
CA GLN A 194 -5.96 18.22 4.86
C GLN A 194 -4.56 18.76 5.16
N ALA A 195 -3.79 19.09 4.12
CA ALA A 195 -2.47 19.68 4.29
C ALA A 195 -2.53 21.06 4.96
N SER A 196 -3.56 21.86 4.67
CA SER A 196 -3.77 23.16 5.32
C SER A 196 -4.14 23.00 6.80
N GLU A 197 -4.97 22.02 7.13
CA GLU A 197 -5.35 21.66 8.49
C GLU A 197 -4.11 21.19 9.30
N TRP A 198 -3.30 20.29 8.76
CA TRP A 198 -2.07 19.84 9.40
C TRP A 198 -1.05 20.97 9.59
N ARG A 199 -0.90 21.87 8.60
CA ARG A 199 -0.04 23.05 8.75
C ARG A 199 -0.57 24.02 9.80
N ALA A 200 -1.88 24.17 9.94
CA ALA A 200 -2.48 25.00 10.97
C ALA A 200 -2.23 24.42 12.36
N GLN A 201 -2.46 23.12 12.56
CA GLN A 201 -2.16 22.42 13.82
C GLN A 201 -0.67 22.49 14.16
N GLY A 202 0.21 22.28 13.18
CA GLY A 202 1.66 22.39 13.37
C GLY A 202 2.11 23.80 13.79
N ARG A 203 1.49 24.86 13.24
CA ARG A 203 1.76 26.24 13.64
C ARG A 203 1.26 26.53 15.05
N GLU A 204 0.03 26.11 15.37
CA GLU A 204 -0.54 26.26 16.70
C GLU A 204 0.34 25.59 17.76
N GLU A 205 0.76 24.35 17.51
CA GLU A 205 1.61 23.59 18.41
C GLU A 205 3.00 24.25 18.57
N SER A 206 3.58 24.74 17.47
CA SER A 206 4.86 25.46 17.52
C SER A 206 4.78 26.74 18.35
N GLU A 207 3.73 27.55 18.17
CA GLU A 207 3.52 28.78 18.94
C GLU A 207 3.29 28.47 20.43
N ARG A 208 2.53 27.42 20.73
CA ARG A 208 2.32 26.94 22.10
C ARG A 208 3.63 26.52 22.76
N ILE A 209 4.48 25.77 22.06
CA ILE A 209 5.80 25.35 22.56
C ILE A 209 6.69 26.58 22.79
N ARG A 210 6.75 27.50 21.83
CA ARG A 210 7.57 28.73 21.94
C ARG A 210 7.13 29.59 23.11
N ALA A 211 5.83 29.85 23.26
CA ALA A 211 5.28 30.61 24.38
C ALA A 211 5.57 29.94 25.74
N ASN A 212 5.47 28.61 25.81
CA ASN A 212 5.85 27.86 27.02
C ASN A 212 7.35 27.95 27.32
N ALA A 213 8.20 27.87 26.30
CA ALA A 213 9.64 28.01 26.43
C ALA A 213 10.03 29.42 26.91
N ASP A 214 9.43 30.47 26.35
CA ASP A 214 9.66 31.87 26.74
C ASP A 214 9.20 32.15 28.17
N ARG A 215 8.04 31.60 28.58
CA ARG A 215 7.59 31.67 29.97
C ARG A 215 8.58 30.99 30.91
N ARG A 216 9.02 29.76 30.59
CA ARG A 216 9.99 29.01 31.40
C ARG A 216 11.32 29.76 31.50
N ARG A 217 11.82 30.31 30.39
CA ARG A 217 13.04 31.14 30.36
C ARG A 217 12.90 32.35 31.28
N SER A 218 11.78 33.06 31.20
CA SER A 218 11.53 34.27 32.00
C SER A 218 11.50 33.95 33.50
N VAL A 219 10.80 32.88 33.89
CA VAL A 219 10.76 32.39 35.28
C VAL A 219 12.15 31.96 35.75
N LEU A 220 12.89 31.21 34.94
CA LEU A 220 14.24 30.74 35.28
C LEU A 220 15.21 31.92 35.48
N LEU A 221 15.17 32.92 34.60
CA LEU A 221 15.99 34.13 34.74
C LEU A 221 15.61 34.93 36.00
N ALA A 222 14.31 35.03 36.32
CA ALA A 222 13.85 35.70 37.53
C ALA A 222 14.32 34.96 38.80
N GLN A 223 14.21 33.63 38.83
CA GLN A 223 14.70 32.79 39.92
C GLN A 223 16.23 32.87 40.06
N ALA A 224 16.97 32.83 38.95
CA ALA A 224 18.42 32.94 38.95
C ALA A 224 18.88 34.30 39.50
N ARG A 225 18.23 35.40 39.10
CA ARG A 225 18.51 36.74 39.65
C ARG A 225 18.19 36.83 41.13
N ALA A 226 17.00 36.38 41.55
CA ALA A 226 16.62 36.39 42.96
C ALA A 226 17.63 35.62 43.82
N ARG A 227 18.02 34.41 43.39
CA ARG A 227 19.04 33.61 44.08
C ARG A 227 20.41 34.27 44.10
N SER A 228 20.81 34.92 43.00
CA SER A 228 22.08 35.66 42.94
C SER A 228 22.09 36.83 43.93
N GLU A 229 21.00 37.58 44.03
CA GLU A 229 20.89 38.70 44.99
C GLU A 229 20.86 38.20 46.43
N THR A 230 20.15 37.11 46.74
CA THR A 230 20.19 36.47 48.07
C THR A 230 21.60 36.04 48.43
N LEU A 231 22.28 35.30 47.55
CA LEU A 231 23.64 34.81 47.81
C LEU A 231 24.64 35.96 47.98
N ARG A 232 24.46 37.04 47.22
CA ARG A 232 25.27 38.25 47.37
C ARG A 232 25.02 38.93 48.72
N GLY A 233 23.75 39.07 49.11
CA GLY A 233 23.38 39.62 50.41
C GLY A 233 23.87 38.79 51.59
N GLU A 234 23.85 37.46 51.48
CA GLU A 234 24.45 36.53 52.47
C GLU A 234 25.96 36.72 52.56
N GLY A 235 26.65 36.80 51.41
CA GLY A 235 28.10 37.04 51.37
C GLY A 235 28.49 38.42 51.92
N ASP A 236 27.73 39.47 51.60
CA ASP A 236 27.96 40.82 52.13
C ASP A 236 27.72 40.86 53.65
N ALA A 237 26.71 40.15 54.16
CA ALA A 237 26.43 40.03 55.59
C ALA A 237 27.55 39.25 56.33
N GLU A 238 28.02 38.14 55.77
CA GLU A 238 29.14 37.37 56.33
C GLU A 238 30.44 38.18 56.33
N ALA A 239 30.74 38.88 55.23
CA ALA A 239 31.89 39.77 55.15
C ALA A 239 31.80 40.89 56.20
N ALA A 240 30.65 41.54 56.34
CA ALA A 240 30.44 42.58 57.35
C ALA A 240 30.57 42.05 58.79
N ALA A 241 30.14 40.81 59.05
CA ALA A 241 30.29 40.17 60.35
C ALA A 241 31.78 39.92 60.68
N ILE A 242 32.54 39.34 59.74
CA ILE A 242 33.99 39.13 59.88
C ILE A 242 34.72 40.46 60.07
N PHE A 243 34.37 41.50 59.29
CA PHE A 243 34.96 42.83 59.45
C PHE A 243 34.65 43.45 60.81
N SER A 244 33.42 43.30 61.32
CA SER A 244 33.04 43.81 62.63
C SER A 244 33.77 43.08 63.77
N GLU A 245 33.93 41.76 63.65
CA GLU A 245 34.71 40.96 64.60
C GLU A 245 36.19 41.37 64.60
N ALA A 246 36.79 41.57 63.42
CA ALA A 246 38.17 42.03 63.29
C ALA A 246 38.37 43.45 63.85
N TYR A 247 37.43 44.37 63.59
CA TYR A 247 37.45 45.74 64.15
C TYR A 247 37.38 45.71 65.68
N GLY A 248 36.57 44.83 66.25
CA GLY A 248 36.40 44.69 67.70
C GLY A 248 37.63 44.15 68.43
N GLN A 249 38.63 43.58 67.74
CA GLN A 249 39.88 43.12 68.35
C GLN A 249 40.86 44.28 68.63
N ASP A 250 41.00 45.23 67.69
CA ASP A 250 41.82 46.44 67.83
C ASP A 250 41.37 47.49 66.80
N GLU A 251 40.64 48.49 67.27
CA GLU A 251 40.01 49.54 66.47
C GLU A 251 41.05 50.48 65.82
N GLU A 252 42.13 50.79 66.53
CA GLU A 252 43.16 51.73 66.06
C GLU A 252 44.04 51.07 64.99
N PHE A 253 44.47 49.84 65.23
CA PHE A 253 45.29 49.08 64.28
C PHE A 253 44.53 48.75 62.98
N PHE A 254 43.26 48.38 63.07
CA PHE A 254 42.45 48.08 61.89
C PHE A 254 42.22 49.32 61.01
N SER A 255 41.93 50.46 61.63
CA SER A 255 41.74 51.74 60.92
C SER A 255 43.01 52.17 60.18
N PHE A 256 44.17 52.01 60.82
CA PHE A 256 45.47 52.23 60.20
C PHE A 256 45.71 51.27 59.02
N TRP A 257 45.58 49.96 59.21
CA TRP A 257 45.81 48.96 58.16
C TRP A 257 44.88 49.15 56.95
N ARG A 258 43.58 49.42 57.17
CA ARG A 258 42.60 49.63 56.10
C ARG A 258 42.90 50.90 55.30
N SER A 259 43.39 51.96 55.95
CA SER A 259 43.84 53.17 55.25
C SER A 259 45.03 52.88 54.33
N LEU A 260 46.00 52.09 54.79
CA LEU A 260 47.15 51.66 53.99
C LEU A 260 46.75 50.77 52.81
N ASP A 261 45.81 49.83 53.00
CA ASP A 261 45.30 48.99 51.92
C ASP A 261 44.52 49.82 50.87
N ALA A 262 43.70 50.78 51.32
CA ALA A 262 43.02 51.72 50.43
C ALA A 262 44.01 52.61 49.64
N TYR A 263 45.11 53.04 50.27
CA TYR A 263 46.20 53.72 49.55
C TYR A 263 46.79 52.80 48.49
N ARG A 264 47.13 51.55 48.85
CA ARG A 264 47.72 50.60 47.91
C ARG A 264 46.84 50.35 46.69
N GLN A 265 45.55 50.09 46.90
CA GLN A 265 44.59 49.85 45.81
C GLN A 265 44.38 51.10 44.93
N SER A 266 44.32 52.29 45.53
CA SER A 266 44.15 53.54 44.77
C SER A 266 45.39 53.92 43.94
N PHE A 267 46.59 53.48 44.33
CA PHE A 267 47.84 53.69 43.61
C PHE A 267 48.22 52.56 42.63
N GLU A 268 47.47 51.46 42.56
CA GLU A 268 47.75 50.31 41.67
C GLU A 268 47.28 50.51 40.21
N GLY A 269 46.49 51.55 39.91
CA GLY A 269 45.96 51.81 38.57
C GLY A 269 46.74 52.87 37.77
N ASP A 270 47.34 52.49 36.65
CA ASP A 270 48.00 53.39 35.69
C ASP A 270 46.99 54.31 34.97
N GLY A 271 46.56 55.43 35.59
CA GLY A 271 45.88 56.50 34.83
C GLY A 271 44.85 57.43 35.51
N ASN A 272 44.76 57.55 36.84
CA ASN A 272 43.79 58.46 37.46
C ASN A 272 44.41 59.78 37.96
N MET A 273 43.94 60.91 37.42
CA MET A 273 44.20 62.25 37.95
C MET A 273 43.53 62.39 39.32
N LEU A 274 44.34 62.46 40.38
CA LEU A 274 43.86 62.53 41.76
C LEU A 274 43.62 64.00 42.15
N VAL A 275 42.36 64.38 42.35
CA VAL A 275 42.00 65.70 42.90
C VAL A 275 42.06 65.60 44.42
N LEU A 276 43.10 66.16 45.00
CA LEU A 276 43.43 66.06 46.41
C LEU A 276 42.96 67.29 47.17
N ASP A 277 42.04 67.10 48.12
CA ASP A 277 41.78 68.09 49.17
C ASP A 277 42.75 67.85 50.35
N PRO A 278 43.64 68.80 50.66
CA PRO A 278 44.57 68.70 51.79
C PRO A 278 43.90 68.63 53.17
N SER A 279 42.59 68.81 53.27
CA SER A 279 41.82 68.69 54.52
C SER A 279 41.09 67.35 54.69
N SER A 280 41.15 66.44 53.70
CA SER A 280 40.43 65.17 53.77
C SER A 280 41.00 64.19 54.80
N ASP A 281 40.09 63.58 55.58
CA ASP A 281 40.35 62.49 56.54
C ASP A 281 41.05 61.28 55.91
N PHE A 282 40.94 61.13 54.59
CA PHE A 282 41.59 60.06 53.83
C PHE A 282 43.11 60.04 54.02
N PHE A 283 43.79 61.16 54.28
CA PHE A 283 45.27 61.21 54.44
C PHE A 283 45.74 61.40 55.90
N GLN A 284 44.87 61.20 56.89
CA GLN A 284 45.19 61.45 58.30
C GLN A 284 46.44 60.68 58.78
N TYR A 285 46.51 59.38 58.47
CA TYR A 285 47.64 58.52 58.86
C TYR A 285 48.93 58.76 58.03
N LEU A 286 48.84 59.42 56.86
CA LEU A 286 50.00 59.80 56.04
C LEU A 286 50.64 61.12 56.52
N LYS A 287 49.83 62.02 57.11
CA LYS A 287 50.27 63.36 57.56
C LYS A 287 50.82 63.37 58.99
N SER A 288 50.35 62.48 59.86
CA SER A 288 50.73 62.41 61.27
C SER A 288 50.98 60.96 61.70
N PRO A 289 52.22 60.45 61.66
CA PRO A 289 52.54 59.07 62.02
C PRO A 289 52.67 58.83 63.54
N THR A 290 52.09 59.68 64.39
CA THR A 290 52.34 59.64 65.83
C THR A 290 51.38 58.69 66.54
N SER A 291 51.91 57.51 66.90
CA SER A 291 51.49 56.74 68.08
C SER A 291 51.80 57.55 69.35
N THR A 292 50.82 57.75 70.25
CA THR A 292 51.13 58.06 71.66
C THR A 292 50.02 57.55 72.58
N ASP A 293 50.32 56.43 73.26
CA ASP A 293 50.06 56.11 74.67
C ASP A 293 48.86 56.81 75.36
N GLN A 294 47.73 56.11 75.44
CA GLN A 294 47.11 55.64 76.68
C GLN A 294 45.91 54.73 76.42
#